data_AF-A0A0L0UI31-F1
#
_entry.id   AF-A0A0L0UI31-F1
#
_cell.length_a   1.000
_cell.length_b   1.000
_cell.length_c   1.000
_cell.angle_alpha   90.00
_cell.angle_beta   90.00
_cell.angle_gamma   90.00
#
_symmetry.space_group_name_H-M   'P 1'
#
loop_
_entity.id
_entity.type
_entity.pdbx_description
1 polymer ?
#
loop_
_entity_poly.entity_id
_entity_poly.type
_entity_poly.pdbx_seq_one_letter_code
_entity_poly.pdbx_strand_id
1 'polypeptide(L)'
;MKQLLQTKYGICVHQLTVALINRTLDPEGVDNRTKRVLKRRVFNVPGPNFIWSADGHDKLKKFGITMYGFIDAWSRKVLAVHVHVTNNDPRHI
;
A
#
# COMPACT_ATOMS: atom_id res chain seq x y z
N MET A 1 -10.66 3.60 8.22
CA MET A 1 -10.81 3.70 9.69
C MET A 1 -12.02 2.93 10.22
N LYS A 2 -13.24 3.08 9.67
CA LYS A 2 -14.43 2.32 10.10
C LYS A 2 -14.17 0.81 10.23
N GLN A 3 -13.64 0.19 9.17
CA GLN A 3 -13.35 -1.24 9.17
C GLN A 3 -12.39 -1.64 10.29
N LEU A 4 -11.33 -0.88 10.53
CA LEU A 4 -10.36 -1.12 11.60
C LEU A 4 -10.99 -0.98 12.99
N LEU A 5 -11.84 0.03 13.20
CA LEU A 5 -12.60 0.19 14.45
C LEU A 5 -13.51 -1.00 14.73
N GLN A 6 -14.16 -1.52 13.68
CA GLN A 6 -15.04 -2.67 13.78
C GLN A 6 -14.27 -3.99 13.98
N THR A 7 -13.24 -4.26 13.17
CA THR A 7 -12.55 -5.56 13.19
C THR A 7 -11.56 -5.71 14.33
N LYS A 8 -10.90 -4.64 14.76
CA LYS A 8 -9.86 -4.70 15.81
C LYS A 8 -10.39 -4.34 17.20
N TYR A 9 -11.33 -3.39 17.27
CA TYR A 9 -11.82 -2.85 18.54
C TYR A 9 -13.29 -3.18 18.82
N GLY A 10 -13.99 -3.84 17.89
CA GLY A 10 -15.41 -4.21 18.05
C GLY A 10 -16.36 -3.01 18.02
N ILE A 11 -15.90 -1.82 17.62
CA ILE A 11 -16.70 -0.60 17.69
C ILE A 11 -17.46 -0.42 16.38
N CYS A 12 -18.79 -0.60 16.46
CA CYS A 12 -19.71 -0.35 15.34
C CYS A 12 -20.13 1.12 15.33
N VAL A 13 -19.53 1.90 14.42
CA VAL A 13 -19.87 3.32 14.24
C VAL A 13 -20.40 3.56 12.83
N HIS A 14 -21.38 4.46 12.71
CA HIS A 14 -21.85 4.89 11.41
C HIS A 14 -20.72 5.55 10.60
N GLN A 15 -20.71 5.33 9.29
CA GLN A 15 -19.61 5.80 8.43
C GLN A 15 -19.51 7.33 8.41
N LEU A 16 -20.66 8.02 8.47
CA LEU A 16 -20.70 9.49 8.53
C LEU A 16 -20.02 10.03 9.79
N THR A 17 -20.23 9.38 10.95
CA THR A 17 -19.61 9.79 12.21
C THR A 17 -18.08 9.68 12.12
N VAL A 18 -17.58 8.57 11.57
CA VAL A 18 -16.13 8.38 11.36
C VAL A 18 -15.59 9.40 10.36
N ALA A 19 -16.33 9.71 9.30
CA ALA A 19 -15.92 10.73 8.33
C ALA A 19 -15.86 12.13 8.95
N LEU A 20 -16.84 12.48 9.79
CA LEU A 20 -16.88 13.76 10.52
C LEU A 20 -15.68 13.88 11.46
N ILE A 21 -15.43 12.87 12.29
CA ILE A 21 -14.28 12.85 13.21
C ILE A 21 -12.96 13.02 12.46
N ASN A 22 -12.78 12.29 11.35
CA ASN A 22 -11.57 12.43 10.53
C ASN A 22 -11.42 13.85 9.96
N ARG A 23 -12.51 14.48 9.54
CA ARG A 23 -12.48 15.86 9.04
C ARG A 23 -12.19 16.88 10.14
N THR A 24 -12.63 16.62 11.37
CA THR A 24 -12.30 17.45 12.53
C THR A 24 -10.83 17.32 12.92
N LEU A 25 -10.27 16.10 12.88
CA LEU A 25 -8.88 15.83 13.26
C LEU A 25 -7.86 16.26 12.19
N ASP A 26 -8.20 16.07 10.91
CA ASP A 26 -7.31 16.31 9.77
C ASP A 26 -8.10 16.86 8.56
N PRO A 27 -8.58 18.11 8.63
CA PRO A 27 -9.40 18.71 7.57
C PRO A 27 -8.63 18.80 6.25
N GLU A 28 -7.33 19.12 6.30
CA GLU A 28 -6.49 19.26 5.11
C GLU A 28 -6.21 17.90 4.45
N GLY A 29 -5.88 16.87 5.22
CA GLY A 29 -5.67 15.52 4.70
C GLY A 29 -6.95 14.89 4.16
N VAL A 30 -8.11 15.20 4.74
CA VAL A 30 -9.41 14.83 4.17
C VAL A 30 -9.63 15.54 2.84
N ASP A 31 -9.44 16.87 2.77
CA ASP A 31 -9.60 17.65 1.54
C ASP A 31 -8.67 17.15 0.42
N ASN A 32 -7.40 16.93 0.75
CA ASN A 32 -6.39 16.40 -0.16
C ASN A 32 -6.74 15.02 -0.71
N ARG A 33 -7.32 14.12 0.11
CA ARG A 33 -7.77 12.79 -0.36
C ARG A 33 -9.03 12.89 -1.22
N THR A 34 -9.97 13.79 -0.91
CA THR A 34 -11.18 14.00 -1.72
C THR A 34 -10.90 14.52 -3.12
N LYS A 35 -9.80 15.23 -3.33
CA LYS A 35 -9.35 15.66 -4.67
C LYS A 35 -9.03 14.50 -5.61
N ARG A 36 -8.83 13.27 -5.10
CA ARG A 36 -8.49 12.06 -5.87
C ARG A 36 -7.27 12.24 -6.79
N VAL A 37 -6.35 13.13 -6.42
CA VAL A 37 -5.12 13.37 -7.17
C VAL A 37 -4.04 12.41 -6.68
N LEU A 38 -3.49 11.61 -7.59
CA LEU A 38 -2.31 10.80 -7.30
C LEU A 38 -1.08 11.72 -7.22
N LYS A 39 -0.68 12.10 -6.00
CA LYS A 39 0.60 12.80 -5.77
C LYS A 39 1.74 11.80 -5.96
N ARG A 40 2.35 11.80 -7.14
CA ARG A 40 3.57 11.03 -7.42
C ARG A 40 4.75 11.73 -6.74
N ARG A 41 5.48 11.01 -5.89
CA ARG A 41 6.75 11.49 -5.36
C ARG A 41 7.83 11.26 -6.41
N VAL A 42 8.69 12.25 -6.63
CA VAL A 42 9.92 12.05 -7.39
C VAL A 42 10.89 11.32 -6.48
N PHE A 43 11.30 10.11 -6.89
CA PHE A 43 12.20 9.27 -6.12
C PHE A 43 13.61 9.40 -6.68
N ASN A 44 14.36 10.40 -6.20
CA ASN A 44 15.74 10.60 -6.61
C ASN A 44 16.67 9.73 -5.77
N VAL A 45 17.42 8.87 -6.46
CA VAL A 45 18.35 7.92 -5.86
C VAL A 45 19.77 8.24 -6.35
N PRO A 46 20.81 8.21 -5.51
CA PRO A 46 22.18 8.58 -5.90
C PRO A 46 22.81 7.74 -7.01
N GLY A 47 22.37 6.48 -7.18
CA GLY A 47 22.94 5.58 -8.19
C GLY A 47 22.34 4.17 -8.16
N PRO A 48 22.79 3.27 -9.05
CA PRO A 48 22.34 1.89 -9.10
C PRO A 48 22.66 1.14 -7.80
N ASN A 49 21.81 0.18 -7.43
CA ASN A 49 21.93 -0.66 -6.23
C ASN A 49 21.93 0.09 -4.89
N PHE A 50 21.59 1.38 -4.89
CA PHE A 50 21.50 2.15 -3.64
C PHE A 50 20.21 1.84 -2.86
N ILE A 51 19.07 1.71 -3.55
CA ILE A 51 17.78 1.30 -2.98
C ILE A 51 17.12 0.29 -3.92
N TRP A 52 16.65 -0.82 -3.35
CA TRP A 52 15.79 -1.77 -4.04
C TRP A 52 14.34 -1.56 -3.60
N SER A 53 13.46 -1.33 -4.58
CA SER A 53 12.02 -1.27 -4.36
C SER A 53 11.43 -2.66 -4.48
N ALA A 54 10.70 -3.11 -3.46
CA ALA A 54 9.96 -4.36 -3.47
C ALA A 54 8.46 -4.07 -3.46
N ASP A 55 7.68 -4.78 -4.29
CA ASP A 55 6.23 -4.67 -4.30
C ASP A 55 5.56 -6.02 -4.61
N GLY A 56 4.37 -6.23 -4.05
CA GLY A 56 3.57 -7.44 -4.21
C GLY A 56 2.46 -7.27 -5.25
N HIS A 57 2.18 -8.32 -6.02
CA HIS A 57 1.14 -8.32 -7.04
C HIS A 57 0.09 -9.42 -6.82
N ASP A 58 -1.16 -8.99 -6.62
CA ASP A 58 -2.26 -9.86 -6.17
C ASP A 58 -3.32 -10.16 -7.25
N LYS A 59 -3.12 -9.73 -8.51
CA LYS A 59 -4.11 -9.97 -9.58
C LYS A 59 -4.41 -11.45 -9.80
N LEU A 60 -3.42 -12.32 -9.60
CA LEU A 60 -3.53 -13.76 -9.78
C LEU A 60 -3.76 -14.51 -8.46
N LYS A 61 -3.93 -13.79 -7.33
CA LYS A 61 -4.11 -14.39 -6.01
C LYS A 61 -5.33 -15.32 -5.95
N LYS A 62 -6.39 -15.01 -6.71
CA LYS A 62 -7.58 -15.87 -6.86
C LYS A 62 -7.29 -17.24 -7.48
N PHE A 63 -6.16 -17.39 -8.15
CA PHE A 63 -5.67 -18.64 -8.73
C PHE A 63 -4.54 -19.26 -7.90
N GLY A 64 -4.30 -18.78 -6.68
CA GLY A 64 -3.20 -19.26 -5.84
C GLY A 64 -1.82 -18.82 -6.32
N ILE A 65 -1.72 -17.73 -7.08
CA ILE A 65 -0.45 -17.19 -7.58
C ILE A 65 -0.30 -15.75 -7.07
N THR A 66 0.69 -15.53 -6.23
CA THR A 66 1.11 -14.22 -5.75
C THR A 66 2.52 -13.95 -6.23
N MET A 67 2.82 -12.72 -6.62
CA MET A 67 4.15 -12.35 -7.14
C MET A 67 4.77 -11.25 -6.30
N TYR A 68 6.09 -11.30 -6.12
CA TYR A 68 6.89 -10.21 -5.58
C TYR A 68 7.91 -9.77 -6.61
N GLY A 69 7.94 -8.48 -6.91
CA GLY A 69 8.92 -7.89 -7.82
C GLY A 69 9.91 -7.04 -7.06
N PHE A 70 11.19 -7.18 -7.41
CA PHE A 70 12.28 -6.33 -6.92
C PHE A 70 12.83 -5.52 -8.07
N ILE A 71 12.93 -4.21 -7.90
CA ILE A 71 13.37 -3.27 -8.91
C ILE A 71 14.44 -2.35 -8.32
N ASP A 72 15.54 -2.14 -9.05
CA ASP A 72 16.50 -1.11 -8.71
C ASP A 72 15.85 0.27 -8.84
N ALA A 73 15.81 1.04 -7.75
CA ALA A 73 15.05 2.27 -7.71
C ALA A 73 15.63 3.37 -8.61
N TRP A 74 16.93 3.32 -8.90
CA TRP A 74 17.62 4.26 -9.79
C TRP A 74 17.42 3.92 -11.28
N SER A 75 17.86 2.73 -11.71
CA SER A 75 17.82 2.32 -13.12
C SER A 75 16.46 1.79 -13.58
N ARG A 76 15.55 1.49 -12.66
CA ARG A 76 14.27 0.81 -12.92
C ARG A 76 14.41 -0.61 -13.49
N LYS A 77 15.60 -1.21 -13.43
CA LYS A 77 15.82 -2.60 -13.85
C LYS A 77 15.13 -3.56 -12.89
N VAL A 78 14.47 -4.58 -13.45
CA VAL A 78 13.95 -5.71 -12.69
C VAL A 78 15.12 -6.55 -12.22
N LEU A 79 15.25 -6.69 -10.91
CA LEU A 79 16.32 -7.47 -10.27
C LEU A 79 15.88 -8.91 -10.04
N ALA A 80 14.63 -9.09 -9.61
CA ALA A 80 14.05 -10.41 -9.36
C ALA A 80 12.52 -10.37 -9.43
N VAL A 81 11.94 -11.53 -9.76
CA VAL A 81 10.51 -11.79 -9.60
C VAL A 81 10.35 -13.15 -8.93
N HIS A 82 9.68 -13.16 -7.79
CA HIS A 82 9.38 -14.37 -7.02
C HIS A 82 7.89 -14.68 -7.09
N VAL A 83 7.54 -15.96 -7.14
CA VAL A 83 6.16 -16.43 -7.23
C VAL A 83 5.88 -17.37 -6.07
N HIS A 84 4.81 -17.11 -5.33
CA HIS A 84 4.41 -17.88 -4.16
C HIS A 84 2.91 -18.17 -4.18
N VAL A 85 2.50 -19.18 -3.41
CA VAL A 85 1.08 -19.54 -3.26
C VAL A 85 0.32 -18.52 -2.42
N THR A 86 1.02 -17.80 -1.53
CA THR A 86 0.46 -16.77 -0.66
C THR A 86 1.47 -15.68 -0.36
N ASN A 87 0.99 -14.43 -0.29
CA ASN A 87 1.73 -13.25 0.13
C ASN A 87 1.39 -12.80 1.56
N ASN A 88 0.56 -13.58 2.28
CA ASN A 88 0.14 -13.27 3.64
C ASN A 88 1.12 -13.79 4.70
N ASP A 89 2.08 -14.63 4.33
CA ASP A 89 3.12 -15.13 5.23
C ASP A 89 4.41 -14.32 5.03
N PRO A 90 4.86 -13.53 6.04
CA PRO A 90 6.07 -12.74 5.95
C PRO A 90 7.34 -13.60 5.84
N ARG A 91 7.28 -14.92 6.06
CA ARG A 91 8.42 -15.85 5.91
C ARG A 91 8.71 -16.23 4.46
N HIS A 92 7.84 -15.88 3.53
CA HIS A 92 8.00 -16.18 2.10
C HIS A 92 8.78 -15.11 1.33
N ILE A 93 9.24 -14.05 2.00
CA ILE A 93 10.07 -12.97 1.44
C ILE A 93 11.43 -12.97 2.15
#